data_AF-A0A962PXR7-F1
#
_entry.id   AF-A0A962PXR7-F1
#
_cell.length_a   1.000
_cell.length_b   1.000
_cell.length_c   1.000
_cell.angle_alpha   90.00
_cell.angle_beta   90.00
_cell.angle_gamma   90.00
#
_symmetry.space_group_name_H-M   'P 1'
#
loop_
_entity.id
_entity.type
_entity.pdbx_description
1 polymer ?
#
loop_
_entity_poly.entity_id
_entity_poly.type
_entity_poly.pdbx_seq_one_letter_code
_entity_poly.pdbx_strand_id
1 'polypeptide(L)'
;EVYLRSIAAVLERQQQTLVLVPEITLTPQLIERFKQRFNAPMAVLHSGLNDSERLNAWLLAGSGDAAIIIGTRSAIFTPMARPGLIIVDEEHDSSFKQQSGLRYSARDLAIVRAHKLNIPVVLGSATPSLESLLNVEQQRYQHLSLPQRAGEAKPPRVELLDVRSQQMDGQ
;
A
#
# COMPACT_ATOMS: atom_id res chain seq x y z
N GLU A 1 -6.43 8.76 7.95
CA GLU A 1 -7.46 7.93 8.63
C GLU A 1 -8.35 7.08 7.71
N VAL A 2 -8.37 7.32 6.39
CA VAL A 2 -9.26 6.62 5.45
C VAL A 2 -8.99 5.11 5.40
N TYR A 3 -7.75 4.67 5.18
CA TYR A 3 -7.43 3.23 5.13
C TYR A 3 -7.88 2.47 6.38
N LEU A 4 -7.62 3.04 7.57
CA LEU A 4 -7.98 2.40 8.84
C LEU A 4 -9.50 2.27 9.00
N ARG A 5 -10.28 3.26 8.53
CA ARG A 5 -11.75 3.18 8.52
C ARG A 5 -12.25 2.14 7.51
N SER A 6 -11.66 2.07 6.32
CA SER A 6 -12.00 1.06 5.32
C SER A 6 -11.70 -0.36 5.83
N ILE A 7 -10.55 -0.55 6.48
CA ILE A 7 -10.18 -1.82 7.12
C ILE A 7 -11.20 -2.17 8.21
N ALA A 8 -11.56 -1.23 9.09
CA ALA A 8 -12.53 -1.48 10.16
C ALA A 8 -13.86 -2.04 9.61
N ALA A 9 -14.40 -1.44 8.55
CA ALA A 9 -15.64 -1.90 7.91
C ALA A 9 -15.53 -3.31 7.28
N VAL A 10 -14.34 -3.70 6.82
CA VAL A 10 -14.07 -5.06 6.30
C VAL A 10 -13.98 -6.07 7.44
N LEU A 11 -13.35 -5.69 8.54
CA LEU A 11 -13.25 -6.52 9.74
C LEU A 11 -14.61 -6.77 10.41
N GLU A 12 -15.51 -5.77 10.42
CA GLU A 12 -16.89 -5.94 10.89
C GLU A 12 -17.65 -7.02 10.10
N ARG A 13 -17.28 -7.25 8.84
CA ARG A 13 -17.83 -8.31 7.97
C ARG A 13 -17.06 -9.63 8.10
N GLN A 14 -16.14 -9.74 9.05
CA GLN A 14 -15.28 -10.91 9.28
C GLN A 14 -14.43 -11.30 8.06
N GLN A 15 -14.12 -10.31 7.21
CA GLN A 15 -13.27 -10.46 6.05
C GLN A 15 -11.85 -9.97 6.34
N GLN A 16 -10.91 -10.43 5.53
CA GLN A 16 -9.48 -10.11 5.64
C GLN A 16 -9.12 -8.95 4.72
N THR A 17 -8.13 -8.15 5.15
CA THR A 17 -7.53 -7.10 4.31
C THR A 17 -6.06 -7.38 4.03
N LEU A 18 -5.63 -7.15 2.79
CA LEU A 18 -4.22 -7.09 2.42
C LEU A 18 -3.79 -5.63 2.23
N VAL A 19 -2.73 -5.23 2.92
CA VAL A 19 -2.11 -3.90 2.80
C VAL A 19 -0.70 -4.07 2.26
N LEU A 20 -0.49 -3.57 1.04
CA LEU A 20 0.80 -3.50 0.39
C LEU A 20 1.41 -2.12 0.63
N VAL A 21 2.62 -2.09 1.16
CA VAL A 21 3.39 -0.86 1.38
C VAL A 21 4.79 -1.00 0.77
N PRO A 22 5.46 0.11 0.39
CA PRO A 22 6.87 0.07 0.02
C PRO A 22 7.73 -0.51 1.14
N GLU A 23 8.86 -1.12 0.77
CA GLU A 23 9.75 -1.78 1.73
C GLU A 23 10.28 -0.83 2.82
N ILE A 24 10.60 0.40 2.43
CA ILE A 24 11.06 1.45 3.36
C ILE A 24 9.95 1.95 4.30
N THR A 25 8.68 1.78 3.91
CA THR A 25 7.51 2.27 4.64
C THR A 25 7.04 1.26 5.69
N LEU A 26 7.47 0.00 5.60
CA LEU A 26 7.14 -1.05 6.56
C LEU A 26 7.95 -0.91 7.85
N THR A 27 7.72 0.17 8.57
CA THR A 27 8.40 0.49 9.83
C THR A 27 7.69 -0.14 11.02
N PRO A 28 8.40 -0.40 12.13
CA PRO A 28 7.77 -0.82 13.40
C PRO A 28 6.68 0.15 13.85
N GLN A 29 6.85 1.46 13.59
CA GLN A 29 5.86 2.48 13.90
C GLN A 29 4.55 2.30 13.12
N LEU A 30 4.63 1.94 11.84
CA LEU A 30 3.45 1.62 11.04
C LEU A 30 2.71 0.41 11.62
N ILE A 31 3.44 -0.66 11.92
CA ILE A 31 2.87 -1.90 12.47
C ILE A 31 2.21 -1.62 13.82
N GLU A 32 2.87 -0.88 14.69
CA GLU A 32 2.37 -0.51 16.01
C GLU A 32 1.09 0.34 15.90
N ARG A 33 1.04 1.28 14.95
CA ARG A 33 -0.16 2.07 14.68
C ARG A 33 -1.36 1.20 14.32
N PHE A 34 -1.14 0.12 13.55
CA PHE A 34 -2.21 -0.83 13.24
C PHE A 34 -2.61 -1.65 14.46
N LYS A 35 -1.65 -2.15 15.25
CA LYS A 35 -1.91 -2.92 16.49
C LYS A 35 -2.71 -2.11 17.50
N GLN A 36 -2.38 -0.83 17.67
CA GLN A 36 -3.11 0.07 18.57
C GLN A 36 -4.53 0.36 18.08
N ARG A 37 -4.73 0.41 16.75
CA ARG A 37 -6.03 0.71 16.15
C ARG A 37 -6.97 -0.49 16.12
N PHE A 38 -6.44 -1.69 15.97
CA PHE A 38 -7.20 -2.91 15.77
C PHE A 38 -6.80 -3.97 16.79
N ASN A 39 -7.76 -4.39 17.61
CA ASN A 39 -7.62 -5.60 18.42
C ASN A 39 -7.95 -6.84 17.57
N ALA A 40 -7.19 -7.05 16.50
CA ALA A 40 -7.38 -8.15 15.55
C ALA A 40 -6.03 -8.81 15.22
N PRO A 41 -5.99 -10.14 14.98
CA PRO A 41 -4.74 -10.80 14.63
C PRO A 41 -4.18 -10.29 13.30
N MET A 42 -2.85 -10.14 13.24
CA MET A 42 -2.16 -9.60 12.08
C MET A 42 -1.01 -10.49 11.64
N ALA A 43 -0.80 -10.59 10.33
CA ALA A 43 0.39 -11.18 9.73
C ALA A 43 1.20 -10.11 9.01
N VAL A 44 2.51 -10.08 9.24
CA VAL A 44 3.44 -9.17 8.55
C VAL A 44 4.36 -9.98 7.65
N LEU A 45 4.56 -9.56 6.40
CA LEU A 45 5.36 -10.27 5.40
C LEU A 45 6.37 -9.32 4.73
N HIS A 46 7.66 -9.55 4.99
CA HIS A 46 8.75 -8.79 4.37
C HIS A 46 10.02 -9.62 4.16
N SER A 47 10.99 -9.01 3.49
CA SER A 47 12.29 -9.61 3.13
C SER A 47 13.09 -10.09 4.35
N GLY A 48 13.06 -9.32 5.43
CA GLY A 48 13.78 -9.64 6.68
C GLY A 48 13.25 -10.81 7.53
N LEU A 49 12.17 -11.49 7.13
CA LEU A 49 11.70 -12.69 7.85
C LEU A 49 12.44 -13.94 7.39
N ASN A 50 12.71 -14.84 8.33
CA ASN A 50 13.18 -16.19 8.00
C ASN A 50 12.06 -17.05 7.40
N ASP A 51 12.43 -18.21 6.85
CA ASP A 51 11.48 -19.06 6.12
C ASP A 51 10.35 -19.61 7.02
N SER A 52 10.65 -19.93 8.29
CA SER A 52 9.66 -20.41 9.25
C SER A 52 8.67 -19.33 9.64
N GLU A 53 9.15 -18.10 9.89
CA GLU A 53 8.30 -16.93 10.18
C GLU A 53 7.41 -16.60 8.99
N ARG A 54 7.98 -16.60 7.78
CA ARG A 54 7.25 -16.35 6.55
C ARG A 54 6.18 -17.41 6.31
N LEU A 55 6.51 -18.69 6.51
CA LEU A 55 5.57 -19.80 6.39
C LEU A 55 4.44 -19.67 7.40
N ASN A 56 4.74 -19.35 8.67
CA ASN A 56 3.73 -19.17 9.69
C ASN A 56 2.76 -18.01 9.34
N ALA A 57 3.29 -16.86 8.95
CA ALA A 57 2.47 -15.72 8.50
C ALA A 57 1.61 -16.08 7.27
N TRP A 58 2.15 -16.87 6.34
CA TRP A 58 1.44 -17.35 5.16
C TRP A 58 0.30 -18.31 5.52
N LEU A 59 0.52 -19.23 6.45
CA LEU A 59 -0.49 -20.17 6.95
C LEU A 59 -1.61 -19.45 7.69
N LEU A 60 -1.28 -18.51 8.59
CA LEU A 60 -2.27 -17.70 9.31
C LEU A 60 -3.14 -16.87 8.36
N ALA A 61 -2.56 -16.33 7.30
CA ALA A 61 -3.32 -15.62 6.27
C ALA A 61 -4.23 -16.57 5.48
N GLY A 62 -3.71 -17.75 5.11
CA GLY A 62 -4.44 -18.76 4.33
C GLY A 62 -5.57 -19.44 5.08
N SER A 63 -5.44 -19.68 6.40
CA SER A 63 -6.50 -20.22 7.26
C SER A 63 -7.57 -19.17 7.59
N GLY A 64 -7.23 -17.89 7.47
CA GLY A 64 -8.09 -16.80 7.90
C GLY A 64 -7.91 -16.38 9.36
N ASP A 65 -6.89 -16.89 10.05
CA ASP A 65 -6.55 -16.53 11.42
C ASP A 65 -5.95 -15.12 11.51
N ALA A 66 -5.24 -14.67 10.47
CA ALA A 66 -4.80 -13.28 10.34
C ALA A 66 -5.87 -12.43 9.66
N ALA A 67 -6.48 -11.50 10.39
CA ALA A 67 -7.51 -10.62 9.86
C ALA A 67 -6.92 -9.49 8.99
N ILE A 68 -5.69 -9.06 9.29
CA ILE A 68 -4.96 -8.04 8.53
C ILE A 68 -3.62 -8.62 8.10
N ILE A 69 -3.35 -8.59 6.80
CA ILE A 69 -2.04 -8.94 6.23
C ILE A 69 -1.37 -7.63 5.80
N ILE A 70 -0.19 -7.35 6.33
CA ILE A 70 0.64 -6.22 5.89
C ILE A 70 1.90 -6.78 5.26
N GLY A 71 2.28 -6.29 4.09
CA GLY A 71 3.57 -6.68 3.53
C GLY A 71 4.03 -5.80 2.40
N THR A 72 5.20 -6.16 1.89
CA THR A 72 5.81 -5.51 0.73
C THR A 72 5.34 -6.16 -0.57
N ARG A 73 6.03 -5.89 -1.69
CA ARG A 73 5.71 -6.39 -3.03
C ARG A 73 5.30 -7.87 -3.08
N SER A 74 6.01 -8.79 -2.43
CA SER A 74 5.76 -10.24 -2.53
C SER A 74 4.48 -10.71 -1.82
N ALA A 75 3.96 -9.93 -0.88
CA ALA A 75 2.74 -10.27 -0.15
C ALA A 75 1.48 -10.27 -1.04
N ILE A 76 1.58 -9.77 -2.29
CA ILE A 76 0.50 -9.90 -3.29
C ILE A 76 0.13 -11.35 -3.60
N PHE A 77 0.99 -12.32 -3.31
CA PHE A 77 0.72 -13.74 -3.51
C PHE A 77 0.19 -14.46 -2.28
N THR A 78 0.09 -13.78 -1.13
CA THR A 78 -0.37 -14.39 0.11
C THR A 78 -1.81 -14.85 -0.01
N PRO A 79 -2.15 -16.11 0.30
CA PRO A 79 -3.52 -16.59 0.28
C PRO A 79 -4.37 -15.87 1.33
N MET A 80 -5.66 -15.77 1.08
CA MET A 80 -6.63 -15.20 2.00
C MET A 80 -7.87 -16.10 1.95
N ALA A 81 -8.31 -16.61 3.09
CA ALA A 81 -9.52 -17.41 3.21
C ALA A 81 -10.79 -16.61 2.88
N ARG A 82 -10.84 -15.35 3.30
CA ARG A 82 -12.02 -14.48 3.20
C ARG A 82 -11.62 -13.07 2.77
N PRO A 83 -11.09 -12.87 1.55
CA PRO A 83 -10.62 -11.55 1.13
C PRO A 83 -11.77 -10.56 1.03
N GLY A 84 -11.56 -9.33 1.53
CA GLY A 84 -12.55 -8.26 1.50
C GLY A 84 -12.02 -6.92 1.00
N LEU A 85 -10.70 -6.69 1.07
CA LEU A 85 -10.09 -5.44 0.61
C LEU A 85 -8.60 -5.64 0.31
N ILE A 86 -8.11 -4.97 -0.73
CA ILE A 86 -6.68 -4.77 -0.98
C ILE A 86 -6.38 -3.28 -0.97
N ILE A 87 -5.33 -2.87 -0.26
CA ILE A 87 -4.81 -1.49 -0.25
C ILE A 87 -3.38 -1.54 -0.77
N VAL A 88 -3.05 -0.65 -1.71
CA VAL A 88 -1.69 -0.37 -2.15
C VAL A 88 -1.37 1.07 -1.78
N ASP A 89 -0.50 1.24 -0.79
CA ASP A 89 -0.02 2.55 -0.36
C ASP A 89 1.20 2.98 -1.17
N GLU A 90 1.33 4.28 -1.43
CA GLU A 90 2.31 4.85 -2.37
C GLU A 90 2.37 4.09 -3.69
N GLU A 91 1.23 3.97 -4.38
CA GLU A 91 1.09 3.10 -5.57
C GLU A 91 2.10 3.38 -6.70
N HIS A 92 2.62 4.61 -6.80
CA HIS A 92 3.61 5.01 -7.79
C HIS A 92 5.01 4.45 -7.52
N ASP A 93 5.26 3.91 -6.32
CA ASP A 93 6.58 3.49 -5.88
C ASP A 93 7.13 2.35 -6.76
N SER A 94 8.34 2.57 -7.29
CA SER A 94 9.00 1.63 -8.19
C SER A 94 9.33 0.27 -7.55
N SER A 95 9.39 0.18 -6.22
CA SER A 95 9.63 -1.05 -5.46
C SER A 95 8.55 -2.10 -5.68
N PHE A 96 7.34 -1.70 -6.09
CA PHE A 96 6.29 -2.64 -6.51
C PHE A 96 6.59 -3.35 -7.83
N LYS A 97 7.55 -2.88 -8.63
CA LYS A 97 8.01 -3.55 -9.86
C LYS A 97 9.21 -4.44 -9.56
N GLN A 98 9.07 -5.74 -9.79
CA GLN A 98 10.18 -6.69 -9.72
C GLN A 98 11.02 -6.59 -11.01
N GLN A 99 12.31 -6.29 -10.86
CA GLN A 99 13.22 -6.05 -11.99
C GLN A 99 13.98 -7.31 -12.45
N SER A 100 14.21 -8.25 -11.54
CA SER A 100 14.97 -9.49 -11.78
C SER A 100 14.11 -10.74 -11.65
N GLY A 101 14.50 -11.80 -12.37
CA GLY A 101 13.75 -13.06 -12.41
C GLY A 101 12.37 -12.87 -13.07
N LEU A 102 11.32 -13.33 -12.39
CA LEU A 102 9.95 -13.10 -12.84
C LEU A 102 9.59 -11.62 -12.66
N ARG A 103 9.49 -10.89 -13.75
CA ARG A 103 9.10 -9.48 -13.74
C ARG A 103 7.60 -9.35 -13.60
N TYR A 104 7.16 -8.67 -12.54
CA TYR A 104 5.76 -8.36 -12.29
C TYR A 104 5.63 -7.03 -11.57
N SER A 105 4.43 -6.45 -11.64
CA SER A 105 4.02 -5.27 -10.90
C SER A 105 3.02 -5.69 -9.83
N ALA A 106 3.38 -5.58 -8.55
CA ALA A 106 2.46 -5.92 -7.45
C ALA A 106 1.23 -5.03 -7.45
N ARG A 107 1.36 -3.76 -7.86
CA ARG A 107 0.24 -2.84 -8.06
C ARG A 107 -0.76 -3.39 -9.08
N ASP A 108 -0.28 -3.76 -10.27
CA ASP A 108 -1.16 -4.24 -11.34
C ASP A 108 -1.76 -5.60 -10.99
N LEU A 109 -0.98 -6.46 -10.34
CA LEU A 109 -1.48 -7.72 -9.79
C LEU A 109 -2.53 -7.50 -8.70
N ALA A 110 -2.41 -6.48 -7.86
CA ALA A 110 -3.42 -6.13 -6.85
C ALA A 110 -4.76 -5.79 -7.51
N ILE A 111 -4.74 -5.00 -8.59
CA ILE A 111 -5.95 -4.66 -9.35
C ILE A 111 -6.58 -5.92 -9.97
N VAL A 112 -5.77 -6.75 -10.66
CA VAL A 112 -6.26 -7.99 -11.28
C VAL A 112 -6.79 -8.97 -10.23
N ARG A 113 -6.08 -9.10 -9.10
CA ARG A 113 -6.47 -9.97 -7.99
C ARG A 113 -7.78 -9.49 -7.36
N ALA A 114 -7.92 -8.20 -7.11
CA ALA A 114 -9.15 -7.63 -6.57
C ALA A 114 -10.34 -7.85 -7.49
N HIS A 115 -10.16 -7.63 -8.80
CA HIS A 115 -11.17 -7.92 -9.81
C HIS A 115 -11.57 -9.40 -9.83
N LYS A 116 -10.60 -10.33 -9.81
CA LYS A 116 -10.87 -11.78 -9.77
C LYS A 116 -11.60 -12.22 -8.50
N LEU A 117 -11.34 -11.56 -7.38
CA LEU A 117 -11.97 -11.84 -6.09
C LEU A 117 -13.29 -11.09 -5.90
N ASN A 118 -13.66 -10.20 -6.84
CA ASN A 118 -14.81 -9.30 -6.73
C ASN A 118 -14.81 -8.47 -5.43
N ILE A 119 -13.65 -7.87 -5.10
CA ILE A 119 -13.46 -7.03 -3.93
C ILE A 119 -12.91 -5.65 -4.32
N PRO A 120 -13.11 -4.62 -3.49
CA PRO A 120 -12.48 -3.32 -3.71
C PRO A 120 -10.94 -3.40 -3.62
N VAL A 121 -10.28 -2.58 -4.44
CA VAL A 121 -8.87 -2.21 -4.31
C VAL A 121 -8.75 -0.70 -4.14
N VAL A 122 -7.91 -0.26 -3.22
CA VAL A 122 -7.59 1.16 -3.01
C VAL A 122 -6.13 1.38 -3.37
N LEU A 123 -5.89 2.23 -4.35
CA LEU A 123 -4.57 2.73 -4.70
C LEU A 123 -4.45 4.13 -4.12
N GLY A 124 -3.54 4.34 -3.17
CA GLY A 124 -3.34 5.67 -2.61
C GLY A 124 -1.93 6.18 -2.86
N SER A 125 -1.87 7.49 -3.08
CA SER A 125 -0.62 8.20 -3.27
C SER A 125 -0.83 9.71 -3.20
N ALA A 126 0.18 10.44 -2.74
CA ALA A 126 0.27 11.89 -2.90
C ALA A 126 0.68 12.33 -4.32
N THR A 127 1.37 11.46 -5.06
CA THR A 127 1.87 11.68 -6.42
C THR A 127 1.50 10.48 -7.30
N PRO A 128 0.21 10.36 -7.71
CA PRO A 128 -0.27 9.20 -8.47
C PRO A 128 0.53 8.98 -9.75
N SER A 129 0.69 7.71 -10.12
CA SER A 129 1.31 7.34 -11.39
C SER A 129 0.47 7.82 -12.58
N LEU A 130 1.12 8.08 -13.71
CA LEU A 130 0.43 8.51 -14.94
C LEU A 130 -0.57 7.44 -15.40
N GLU A 131 -0.25 6.16 -15.20
CA GLU A 131 -1.16 5.06 -15.50
C GLU A 131 -2.43 5.12 -14.65
N SER A 132 -2.34 5.45 -13.36
CA SER A 132 -3.51 5.63 -12.49
C SER A 132 -4.35 6.83 -12.92
N LEU A 133 -3.71 7.96 -13.23
CA LEU A 133 -4.40 9.16 -13.72
C LEU A 133 -5.15 8.89 -15.04
N LEU A 134 -4.53 8.17 -15.97
CA LEU A 134 -5.15 7.78 -17.22
C LEU A 134 -6.37 6.86 -17.00
N ASN A 135 -6.29 5.91 -16.06
CA ASN A 135 -7.43 5.03 -15.76
C ASN A 135 -8.57 5.78 -15.06
N VAL A 136 -8.28 6.84 -14.29
CA VAL A 136 -9.28 7.75 -13.76
C VAL A 136 -9.95 8.54 -14.89
N GLU A 137 -9.16 9.10 -15.81
CA GLU A 137 -9.66 9.83 -16.98
C GLU A 137 -10.57 8.95 -17.86
N GLN A 138 -10.19 7.68 -18.04
CA GLN A 138 -10.97 6.67 -18.75
C GLN A 138 -12.15 6.10 -17.95
N GLN A 139 -12.44 6.63 -16.76
CA GLN A 139 -13.52 6.18 -15.88
C GLN A 139 -13.43 4.70 -15.45
N ARG A 140 -12.24 4.11 -15.54
CA ARG A 140 -11.97 2.74 -15.05
C ARG A 140 -11.75 2.73 -13.54
N TYR A 141 -11.19 3.82 -13.00
CA TYR A 141 -10.99 4.03 -11.57
C TYR A 141 -11.81 5.23 -11.08
N GLN A 142 -12.26 5.17 -9.83
CA GLN A 142 -12.86 6.32 -9.15
C GLN A 142 -11.77 7.09 -8.41
N HIS A 143 -11.67 8.40 -8.67
CA HIS A 143 -10.74 9.26 -7.96
C HIS A 143 -11.37 9.85 -6.70
N LEU A 144 -10.75 9.59 -5.55
CA LEU A 144 -11.14 10.12 -4.25
C LEU A 144 -10.03 11.06 -3.76
N SER A 145 -10.32 12.35 -3.68
CA SER A 145 -9.33 13.36 -3.30
C SER A 145 -9.49 13.77 -1.83
N LEU A 146 -8.36 13.94 -1.14
CA LEU A 146 -8.26 14.51 0.19
C LEU A 146 -7.49 15.84 0.08
N PRO A 147 -8.15 16.98 -0.18
CA PRO A 147 -7.48 18.23 -0.52
C PRO A 147 -6.78 18.90 0.68
N GLN A 148 -7.12 18.48 1.90
CA GLN A 148 -6.56 19.02 3.13
C GLN A 148 -5.43 18.12 3.64
N ARG A 149 -4.32 18.73 4.08
CA ARG A 149 -3.23 18.01 4.73
C ARG A 149 -3.70 17.42 6.06
N ALA A 150 -3.10 16.30 6.46
CA ALA A 150 -3.33 15.75 7.78
C ALA A 150 -2.74 16.69 8.86
N GLY A 151 -3.54 17.00 9.88
CA GLY A 151 -3.13 17.89 10.98
C GLY A 151 -2.94 19.35 10.55
N GLU A 152 -1.98 20.04 11.17
CA GLU A 152 -1.71 21.48 10.96
C GLU A 152 -0.51 21.76 10.03
N ALA A 153 -0.11 20.81 9.19
CA ALA A 153 1.08 20.95 8.36
C ALA A 153 0.96 22.11 7.35
N LYS A 154 1.77 23.16 7.51
CA LYS A 154 1.83 24.30 6.58
C LYS A 154 2.75 23.99 5.38
N PRO A 155 2.44 24.50 4.17
CA PRO A 155 3.32 24.34 3.02
C PRO A 155 4.65 25.09 3.26
N PRO A 156 5.78 24.55 2.78
CA PRO A 156 7.04 25.28 2.81
C PRO A 156 6.95 26.50 1.88
N ARG A 157 7.71 27.56 2.19
CA ARG A 157 7.90 28.67 1.26
C ARG A 157 8.85 28.21 0.16
N VAL A 158 8.38 28.25 -1.09
CA VAL A 158 9.15 27.87 -2.28
C VAL A 158 9.40 29.12 -3.10
N GLU A 159 10.65 29.34 -3.51
CA GLU A 159 11.06 30.46 -4.36
C GLU A 159 11.81 29.92 -5.59
N LEU A 160 11.48 30.44 -6.77
CA LEU A 160 12.17 30.12 -8.00
C LEU A 160 13.35 31.09 -8.18
N LEU A 161 14.57 30.55 -8.23
CA LEU A 161 15.78 31.32 -8.48
C LEU A 161 16.17 31.19 -9.95
N ASP A 162 16.24 32.31 -10.67
CA ASP A 162 16.74 32.35 -12.03
C ASP A 162 18.28 32.40 -12.02
N VAL A 163 18.89 31.32 -12.53
CA VAL A 163 20.35 31.12 -12.53
C VAL A 163 21.02 31.44 -13.87
N ARG A 164 20.28 31.91 -14.88
CA ARG A 164 20.80 32.14 -16.25
C ARG A 164 21.98 33.13 -16.33
N SER A 165 22.22 33.92 -15.29
CA SER A 165 23.31 34.89 -15.18
C SER A 165 24.07 34.83 -13.85
N GLN A 166 23.97 33.73 -13.11
CA GLN A 166 24.68 33.56 -11.83
C GLN A 166 25.89 32.64 -12.01
N GLN A 167 27.07 33.05 -11.53
CA GLN A 167 28.17 32.11 -11.30
C GLN A 167 27.77 31.21 -10.14
N MET A 168 27.55 29.92 -10.42
CA MET A 168 27.36 28.92 -9.38
C MET A 168 28.72 28.31 -9.07
N ASP A 169 29.21 28.50 -7.85
CA ASP A 169 30.43 27.86 -7.39
C ASP A 169 30.20 26.34 -7.34
N GLY A 170 30.85 25.60 -8.23
CA GLY A 170 30.89 24.15 -8.18
C GLY A 170 31.89 23.69 -7.12
N GLN A 171 31.42 22.92 -6.13
CA GLN A 171 32.29 22.02 -5.36
C GLN A 171 32.39 20.67 -6.05
#